data_AF-I4EDC1-F1
#
_entry.id   AF-I4EDC1-F1
#
_cell.length_a   1.000
_cell.length_b   1.000
_cell.length_c   1.000
_cell.angle_alpha   90.00
_cell.angle_beta   90.00
_cell.angle_gamma   90.00
#
_symmetry.space_group_name_H-M   'P 1'
#
loop_
_entity.id
_entity.type
_entity.pdbx_description
1 polymer ?
#
loop_
_entity_poly.entity_id
_entity_poly.type
_entity_poly.pdbx_seq_one_letter_code
_entity_poly.pdbx_strand_id
1 'polypeptide(L)'
;MRQYPGSATENPVMQRSASAGISRGGIAADSRVEIAALTAIILAGIVLRVWTMARANWMLDGDEATFGVMALHILQGDRPVFLNGQPYMGAFQSYLGALVFALVGASRIAFKSIALFEFVAFALSLYLLARKCAGRRAALLATLFAAIPPIYVLSATARVWGAMLDAMTLGNLILLLAIDEAFATSPPRRPWLRFFTIGLLGGFGFWLHGMTLIYLGTAAILLFFRDKRVVFQPRLVAAAAGFLIGAAPVFAYAIEHDYTTFHYLLGVGRADTSRQYLAVAYHFLRTDVLMVTGVAMPWMSTPRWLQVPVVLTVGGAMLALVVQRRQGILGWSRLSLRHGQPVDALLLFAGLLSAAFVFSAFGQMAVEFPNTDTTGRYAAPLASVIPIILAAGITRLSARSRLLALAVTVAFLGALASAYVRSAPADIWQSPYWRYLPPSNTQLIATLDSMGVDAVWMNHWAGTPLMFDTQERISAADDYDLSVGHGFDRLPEATRRVRAAEFPAFVFVTDQPTLELEGWLQRAGIPYDKRVIPRYVIIRPHQHVEPAEARPYLSFDR
;
A
#
# COMPACT_ATOMS: atom_id res chain seq x y z
N MET A 1 2.87 -90.02 41.49
CA MET A 1 3.02 -88.55 41.40
C MET A 1 1.86 -88.00 40.58
N ARG A 2 0.96 -87.27 41.27
CA ARG A 2 -0.07 -86.27 40.88
C ARG A 2 -0.97 -86.47 39.63
N GLN A 3 -2.28 -86.47 39.92
CA GLN A 3 -3.46 -86.33 39.07
C GLN A 3 -3.69 -84.87 38.58
N TYR A 4 -4.48 -84.75 37.49
CA TYR A 4 -5.39 -83.69 36.95
C TYR A 4 -5.93 -82.59 37.93
N PRO A 5 -6.74 -81.55 37.54
CA PRO A 5 -7.29 -81.08 36.22
C PRO A 5 -7.40 -79.50 36.07
N GLY A 6 -7.96 -79.03 34.94
CA GLY A 6 -9.18 -78.17 34.98
C GLY A 6 -9.12 -76.62 34.90
N SER A 7 -9.71 -76.10 33.81
CA SER A 7 -10.60 -74.91 33.65
C SER A 7 -10.15 -73.50 34.07
N ALA A 8 -10.24 -72.53 33.13
CA ALA A 8 -11.30 -71.48 33.12
C ALA A 8 -11.06 -70.41 32.03
N THR A 9 -12.14 -70.17 31.27
CA THR A 9 -12.57 -68.98 30.51
C THR A 9 -11.88 -67.63 30.77
N GLU A 10 -11.53 -66.91 29.69
CA GLU A 10 -11.59 -65.43 29.64
C GLU A 10 -11.90 -64.90 28.23
N ASN A 11 -12.67 -63.80 28.21
CA ASN A 11 -13.45 -63.23 27.10
C ASN A 11 -12.64 -62.45 26.03
N PRO A 12 -13.22 -62.20 24.84
CA PRO A 12 -12.56 -61.54 23.73
C PRO A 12 -12.58 -60.02 23.87
N VAL A 13 -11.40 -59.37 23.84
CA VAL A 13 -11.32 -57.91 23.72
C VAL A 13 -11.12 -57.54 22.26
N MET A 14 -12.16 -56.90 21.71
CA MET A 14 -12.21 -56.22 20.42
C MET A 14 -10.97 -55.33 20.19
N GLN A 15 -10.16 -55.66 19.20
CA GLN A 15 -9.37 -54.67 18.48
C GLN A 15 -10.31 -53.91 17.51
N ARG A 16 -10.90 -52.80 17.96
CA ARG A 16 -11.45 -51.79 17.05
C ARG A 16 -10.31 -50.91 16.57
N SER A 17 -9.77 -51.22 15.39
CA SER A 17 -8.98 -50.27 14.60
C SER A 17 -9.90 -49.13 14.15
N ALA A 18 -9.84 -47.98 14.82
CA ALA A 18 -10.47 -46.75 14.35
C ALA A 18 -9.61 -46.10 13.27
N SER A 19 -9.57 -46.69 12.07
CA SER A 19 -9.24 -45.96 10.85
C SER A 19 -10.51 -45.23 10.40
N ALA A 20 -10.75 -44.06 10.99
CA ALA A 20 -11.81 -43.17 10.54
C ALA A 20 -11.50 -42.72 9.10
N GLY A 21 -12.08 -43.43 8.13
CA GLY A 21 -12.03 -43.09 6.72
C GLY A 21 -12.69 -41.73 6.50
N ILE A 22 -11.89 -40.69 6.33
CA ILE A 22 -12.36 -39.41 5.81
C ILE A 22 -12.74 -39.67 4.35
N SER A 23 -14.04 -39.72 4.06
CA SER A 23 -14.54 -39.94 2.70
C SER A 23 -14.10 -38.79 1.79
N ARG A 24 -13.69 -39.10 0.55
CA ARG A 24 -13.34 -38.09 -0.47
C ARG A 24 -14.45 -37.04 -0.66
N GLY A 25 -15.72 -37.41 -0.42
CA GLY A 25 -16.87 -36.51 -0.46
C GLY A 25 -16.86 -35.43 0.63
N GLY A 26 -16.40 -35.75 1.85
CA GLY A 26 -16.30 -34.79 2.95
C GLY A 26 -15.23 -33.72 2.72
N ILE A 27 -14.08 -34.11 2.16
CA ILE A 27 -12.98 -33.19 1.82
C ILE A 27 -13.39 -32.21 0.71
N ALA A 28 -14.10 -32.72 -0.32
CA ALA A 28 -14.59 -31.91 -1.42
C ALA A 28 -15.68 -30.91 -0.99
N ALA A 29 -16.62 -31.33 -0.13
CA ALA A 29 -17.65 -30.44 0.41
C ALA A 29 -17.05 -29.33 1.29
N ASP A 30 -16.08 -29.68 2.13
CA ASP A 30 -15.41 -28.72 3.00
C ASP A 30 -14.59 -27.68 2.20
N SER A 31 -13.95 -28.11 1.10
CA SER A 31 -13.24 -27.20 0.19
C SER A 31 -14.19 -26.26 -0.58
N ARG A 32 -15.39 -26.70 -0.95
CA ARG A 32 -16.40 -25.83 -1.59
C ARG A 32 -16.88 -24.72 -0.66
N VAL A 33 -17.12 -25.03 0.61
CA VAL A 33 -17.53 -24.04 1.62
C VAL A 33 -16.41 -23.02 1.87
N GLU A 34 -15.16 -23.48 1.91
CA GLU A 34 -13.98 -22.60 2.00
C GLU A 34 -13.94 -21.56 0.87
N ILE A 35 -14.07 -22.04 -0.37
CA ILE A 35 -14.00 -21.21 -1.57
C ILE A 35 -15.17 -20.23 -1.59
N ALA A 36 -16.39 -20.69 -1.27
CA ALA A 36 -17.57 -19.82 -1.21
C ALA A 36 -17.40 -18.71 -0.16
N ALA A 37 -16.92 -19.04 1.04
CA ALA A 37 -16.67 -18.07 2.09
C ALA A 37 -15.57 -17.06 1.70
N LEU A 38 -14.45 -17.54 1.16
CA LEU A 38 -13.37 -16.67 0.68
C LEU A 38 -13.86 -15.73 -0.43
N THR A 39 -14.63 -16.25 -1.38
CA THR A 39 -15.22 -15.46 -2.47
C THR A 39 -16.15 -14.39 -1.92
N ALA A 40 -17.05 -14.73 -0.99
CA ALA A 40 -17.95 -13.77 -0.37
C ALA A 40 -17.19 -12.65 0.38
N ILE A 41 -16.11 -13.00 1.10
CA ILE A 41 -15.25 -12.03 1.79
C ILE A 41 -14.58 -11.07 0.80
N ILE A 42 -14.00 -11.61 -0.28
CA ILE A 42 -13.34 -10.79 -1.31
C ILE A 42 -14.35 -9.87 -2.00
N LEU A 43 -15.53 -10.38 -2.35
CA LEU A 43 -16.60 -9.56 -2.94
C LEU A 43 -17.04 -8.44 -1.99
N ALA A 44 -17.18 -8.71 -0.69
CA ALA A 44 -17.49 -7.68 0.30
C ALA A 44 -16.40 -6.61 0.36
N GLY A 45 -15.12 -7.00 0.30
CA GLY A 45 -13.99 -6.07 0.27
C GLY A 45 -13.92 -5.22 -1.02
N ILE A 46 -14.34 -5.78 -2.16
CA ILE A 46 -14.50 -5.05 -3.43
C ILE A 46 -15.64 -4.04 -3.30
N VAL A 47 -16.81 -4.47 -2.82
CA VAL A 47 -17.98 -3.61 -2.63
C VAL A 47 -17.64 -2.43 -1.72
N LEU A 48 -16.91 -2.67 -0.62
CA LEU A 48 -16.48 -1.60 0.29
C LEU A 48 -15.59 -0.57 -0.41
N ARG A 49 -14.60 -1.00 -1.21
CA ARG A 49 -13.70 -0.11 -1.97
C ARG A 49 -14.44 0.69 -3.04
N VAL A 50 -15.31 0.03 -3.80
CA VAL A 50 -16.15 0.70 -4.80
C VAL A 50 -17.06 1.72 -4.13
N TRP A 51 -17.69 1.35 -3.01
CA TRP A 51 -18.55 2.25 -2.25
C TRP A 51 -17.80 3.48 -1.73
N THR A 52 -16.60 3.34 -1.17
CA THR A 52 -15.80 4.49 -0.69
C THR A 52 -15.28 5.36 -1.83
N MET A 53 -14.82 4.79 -2.94
CA MET A 53 -14.36 5.54 -4.11
C MET A 53 -15.50 6.28 -4.80
N ALA A 54 -16.63 5.61 -5.03
CA ALA A 54 -17.79 6.20 -5.69
C ALA A 54 -18.37 7.38 -4.90
N ARG A 55 -18.43 7.28 -3.56
CA ARG A 55 -18.87 8.39 -2.70
C ARG A 55 -17.95 9.61 -2.75
N ALA A 56 -16.70 9.44 -3.17
CA ALA A 56 -15.74 10.51 -3.40
C ALA A 56 -15.61 10.88 -4.89
N ASN A 57 -16.59 10.49 -5.72
CA ASN A 57 -16.58 10.72 -7.16
C ASN A 57 -15.29 10.22 -7.85
N TRP A 58 -14.76 9.09 -7.36
CA TRP A 58 -13.54 8.48 -7.90
C TRP A 58 -12.36 9.45 -7.94
N MET A 59 -12.25 10.31 -6.91
CA MET A 59 -11.23 11.35 -6.83
C MET A 59 -9.82 10.80 -7.04
N LEU A 60 -9.05 11.51 -7.86
CA LEU A 60 -7.62 11.31 -8.06
C LEU A 60 -6.91 12.52 -7.48
N ASP A 61 -5.89 12.27 -6.65
CA ASP A 61 -4.92 13.32 -6.33
C ASP A 61 -3.87 13.48 -7.45
N GLY A 62 -3.01 14.49 -7.33
CA GLY A 62 -1.97 14.77 -8.33
C GLY A 62 -0.98 13.63 -8.56
N ASP A 63 -0.62 12.88 -7.51
CA ASP A 63 0.30 11.74 -7.64
C ASP A 63 -0.40 10.59 -8.40
N GLU A 64 -1.65 10.27 -8.05
CA GLU A 64 -2.42 9.25 -8.77
C GLU A 64 -2.66 9.64 -10.23
N ALA A 65 -3.06 10.89 -10.47
CA ALA A 65 -3.32 11.39 -11.81
C ALA A 65 -2.05 11.38 -12.68
N THR A 66 -0.86 11.53 -12.10
CA THR A 66 0.41 11.39 -12.84
C THR A 66 0.54 10.00 -13.45
N PHE A 67 0.27 8.94 -12.68
CA PHE A 67 0.26 7.57 -13.23
C PHE A 67 -0.81 7.38 -14.31
N GLY A 68 -1.95 8.06 -14.18
CA GLY A 68 -3.03 8.07 -15.17
C GLY A 68 -2.62 8.75 -16.48
N VAL A 69 -1.94 9.90 -16.41
CA VAL A 69 -1.41 10.59 -17.60
C VAL A 69 -0.32 9.76 -18.26
N MET A 70 0.61 9.18 -17.49
CA MET A 70 1.60 8.24 -18.03
C MET A 70 0.95 7.03 -18.73
N ALA A 71 -0.20 6.55 -18.25
CA ALA A 71 -0.94 5.49 -18.93
C ALA A 71 -1.48 5.93 -20.29
N LEU A 72 -1.88 7.20 -20.46
CA LEU A 72 -2.24 7.77 -21.76
C LEU A 72 -1.02 7.82 -22.68
N HIS A 73 0.14 8.25 -22.18
CA HIS A 73 1.38 8.30 -22.96
C HIS A 73 1.85 6.90 -23.40
N ILE A 74 1.69 5.87 -22.56
CA ILE A 74 2.00 4.48 -22.93
C ILE A 74 1.18 4.02 -24.14
N LEU A 75 -0.10 4.42 -24.23
CA LEU A 75 -0.95 4.16 -25.40
C LEU A 75 -0.49 4.89 -26.65
N GLN A 76 0.21 6.02 -26.48
CA GLN A 76 0.77 6.83 -27.57
C GLN A 76 2.15 6.33 -28.03
N GLY A 77 2.82 5.50 -27.24
CA GLY A 77 4.10 4.89 -27.61
C GLY A 77 5.15 4.88 -26.52
N ASP A 78 4.94 5.62 -25.43
CA ASP A 78 5.93 5.76 -24.37
C ASP A 78 6.19 4.47 -23.62
N ARG A 79 7.43 4.28 -23.16
CA ARG A 79 7.88 3.10 -22.43
C ARG A 79 8.60 3.50 -21.14
N PRO A 80 7.93 4.20 -20.21
CA PRO A 80 8.56 4.61 -18.96
C PRO A 80 8.96 3.38 -18.14
N VAL A 81 10.16 3.42 -17.56
CA VAL A 81 10.62 2.39 -16.62
C VAL A 81 10.14 2.70 -15.20
N PHE A 82 10.17 3.98 -14.83
CA PHE A 82 9.79 4.49 -13.53
C PHE A 82 8.74 5.61 -13.64
N LEU A 83 8.15 6.00 -12.52
CA LEU A 83 7.41 7.25 -12.40
C LEU A 83 8.26 8.42 -12.91
N ASN A 84 7.66 9.29 -13.73
CA ASN A 84 8.35 10.46 -14.24
C ASN A 84 8.90 11.32 -13.09
N GLY A 85 10.18 11.69 -13.17
CA GLY A 85 10.87 12.47 -12.15
C GLY A 85 11.30 11.68 -10.90
N GLN A 86 10.98 10.39 -10.78
CA GLN A 86 11.36 9.56 -9.62
C GLN A 86 11.97 8.21 -10.06
N PRO A 87 13.30 8.10 -10.18
CA PRO A 87 13.98 6.97 -10.82
C PRO A 87 14.10 5.72 -9.90
N TYR A 88 13.08 5.43 -9.09
CA TYR A 88 13.08 4.29 -8.16
C TYR A 88 11.70 3.64 -7.92
N MET A 89 10.63 4.17 -8.54
CA MET A 89 9.27 3.66 -8.36
C MET A 89 8.70 3.22 -9.71
N GLY A 90 8.48 1.92 -9.90
CA GLY A 90 8.19 1.33 -11.21
C GLY A 90 6.88 1.84 -11.84
N ALA A 91 6.87 1.99 -13.16
CA ALA A 91 5.70 2.46 -13.93
C ALA A 91 4.59 1.40 -14.11
N PHE A 92 4.61 0.30 -13.35
CA PHE A 92 3.72 -0.86 -13.52
C PHE A 92 2.23 -0.50 -13.50
N GLN A 93 1.81 0.35 -12.57
CA GLN A 93 0.41 0.78 -12.49
C GLN A 93 -0.03 1.60 -13.72
N SER A 94 0.88 2.36 -14.35
CA SER A 94 0.60 3.04 -15.62
C SER A 94 0.44 2.05 -16.77
N TYR A 95 1.21 0.96 -16.81
CA TYR A 95 1.00 -0.11 -17.81
C TYR A 95 -0.34 -0.84 -17.62
N LEU A 96 -0.74 -1.12 -16.37
CA LEU A 96 -2.07 -1.65 -16.09
C LEU A 96 -3.17 -0.65 -16.49
N GLY A 97 -2.96 0.64 -16.20
CA GLY A 97 -3.86 1.71 -16.62
C GLY A 97 -4.01 1.78 -18.13
N ALA A 98 -2.91 1.71 -18.88
CA ALA A 98 -2.92 1.71 -20.33
C ALA A 98 -3.73 0.52 -20.87
N LEU A 99 -3.52 -0.68 -20.32
CA LEU A 99 -4.31 -1.86 -20.69
C LEU A 99 -5.80 -1.65 -20.44
N VAL A 100 -6.18 -1.14 -19.26
CA VAL A 100 -7.60 -0.89 -18.95
C VAL A 100 -8.18 0.19 -19.86
N PHE A 101 -7.44 1.27 -20.13
CA PHE A 101 -7.87 2.35 -21.03
C PHE A 101 -8.05 1.87 -22.47
N ALA A 102 -7.19 0.98 -22.95
CA ALA A 102 -7.34 0.36 -24.27
C ALA A 102 -8.63 -0.48 -24.39
N LEU A 103 -9.10 -1.07 -23.29
CA LEU A 103 -10.28 -1.95 -23.28
C LEU A 103 -11.60 -1.20 -23.09
N VAL A 104 -11.64 -0.19 -22.21
CA VAL A 104 -12.90 0.47 -21.81
C VAL A 104 -12.87 2.01 -21.87
N GLY A 105 -11.76 2.59 -22.35
CA GLY A 105 -11.56 4.04 -22.43
C GLY A 105 -10.99 4.66 -21.14
N ALA A 106 -10.29 5.78 -21.30
CA ALA A 106 -9.70 6.52 -20.20
C ALA A 106 -10.78 7.23 -19.37
N SER A 107 -10.84 6.91 -18.08
CA SER A 107 -11.70 7.58 -17.10
C SER A 107 -11.18 7.33 -15.69
N ARG A 108 -11.62 8.14 -14.72
CA ARG A 108 -11.28 7.94 -13.30
C ARG A 108 -11.72 6.56 -12.78
N ILE A 109 -12.89 6.10 -13.20
CA ILE A 109 -13.44 4.78 -12.82
C ILE A 109 -12.57 3.66 -13.39
N ALA A 110 -12.25 3.74 -14.68
CA ALA A 110 -11.38 2.78 -15.34
C ALA A 110 -10.02 2.71 -14.63
N PHE A 111 -9.43 3.86 -14.30
CA PHE A 111 -8.12 3.88 -13.64
C PHE A 111 -8.16 3.33 -12.22
N LYS A 112 -9.15 3.71 -11.40
CA LYS A 112 -9.32 3.19 -10.03
C LYS A 112 -9.66 1.70 -9.98
N SER A 113 -10.14 1.11 -11.08
CA SER A 113 -10.41 -0.34 -11.12
C SER A 113 -9.15 -1.19 -10.90
N ILE A 114 -7.96 -0.65 -11.20
CA ILE A 114 -6.66 -1.28 -10.96
C ILE A 114 -6.54 -1.74 -9.49
N ALA A 115 -6.88 -0.86 -8.55
CA ALA A 115 -6.83 -1.13 -7.11
C ALA A 115 -7.75 -2.29 -6.67
N LEU A 116 -8.79 -2.62 -7.44
CA LEU A 116 -9.65 -3.77 -7.16
C LEU A 116 -8.95 -5.08 -7.50
N PHE A 117 -8.25 -5.15 -8.64
CA PHE A 117 -7.46 -6.32 -9.03
C PHE A 117 -6.29 -6.55 -8.07
N GLU A 118 -5.59 -5.48 -7.71
CA GLU A 118 -4.51 -5.50 -6.71
C GLU A 118 -5.04 -6.00 -5.35
N PHE A 119 -6.22 -5.55 -4.92
CA PHE A 119 -6.85 -6.04 -3.70
C PHE A 119 -7.15 -7.54 -3.75
N VAL A 120 -7.68 -8.06 -4.86
CA VAL A 120 -7.93 -9.51 -4.99
C VAL A 120 -6.63 -10.28 -4.88
N ALA A 121 -5.58 -9.86 -5.58
CA ALA A 121 -4.26 -10.50 -5.51
C ALA A 121 -3.69 -10.47 -4.08
N PHE A 122 -3.80 -9.32 -3.40
CA PHE A 122 -3.38 -9.18 -2.01
C PHE A 122 -4.18 -10.08 -1.06
N ALA A 123 -5.51 -10.10 -1.16
CA ALA A 123 -6.38 -10.92 -0.33
C ALA A 123 -6.08 -12.42 -0.49
N LEU A 124 -5.84 -12.87 -1.73
CA LEU A 124 -5.47 -14.26 -2.01
C LEU A 124 -4.07 -14.60 -1.46
N SER A 125 -3.07 -13.76 -1.68
CA SER A 125 -1.72 -13.99 -1.14
C SER A 125 -1.70 -13.98 0.39
N LEU A 126 -2.46 -13.08 1.02
CA LEU A 126 -2.65 -13.02 2.47
C LEU A 126 -3.34 -14.28 2.97
N TYR A 127 -4.39 -14.76 2.29
CA TYR A 127 -5.07 -16.00 2.64
C TYR A 127 -4.10 -17.19 2.65
N LEU A 128 -3.28 -17.32 1.61
CA LEU A 128 -2.30 -18.41 1.51
C LEU A 128 -1.23 -18.34 2.61
N LEU A 129 -0.68 -17.15 2.86
CA LEU A 129 0.27 -16.90 3.95
C LEU A 129 -0.35 -17.22 5.32
N ALA A 130 -1.56 -16.73 5.57
CA ALA A 130 -2.29 -16.96 6.82
C ALA A 130 -2.61 -18.44 7.03
N ARG A 131 -2.99 -19.16 5.97
CA ARG A 131 -3.26 -20.59 6.02
C ARG A 131 -2.01 -21.37 6.40
N LYS A 132 -0.84 -21.00 5.87
CA LYS A 132 0.45 -21.60 6.23
C LYS A 132 0.83 -21.31 7.69
N CYS A 133 0.58 -20.08 8.16
CA CYS A 133 1.01 -19.64 9.48
C CYS A 133 0.09 -20.06 10.64
N ALA A 134 -1.22 -20.06 10.41
CA ALA A 134 -2.23 -20.17 11.46
C ALA A 134 -3.40 -21.11 11.12
N GLY A 135 -3.36 -21.77 9.96
CA GLY A 135 -4.38 -22.72 9.52
C GLY A 135 -5.60 -22.05 8.87
N ARG A 136 -6.51 -22.89 8.36
CA ARG A 136 -7.61 -22.47 7.49
C ARG A 136 -8.60 -21.47 8.13
N ARG A 137 -9.03 -21.72 9.38
CA ARG A 137 -10.01 -20.84 10.06
C ARG A 137 -9.44 -19.44 10.27
N ALA A 138 -8.18 -19.36 10.71
CA ALA A 138 -7.48 -18.09 10.88
C ALA A 138 -7.25 -17.39 9.53
N ALA A 139 -7.03 -18.14 8.44
CA ALA A 139 -6.86 -17.57 7.11
C ALA A 139 -8.12 -16.87 6.59
N LEU A 140 -9.30 -17.49 6.73
CA LEU A 140 -10.57 -16.85 6.37
C LEU A 140 -10.81 -15.59 7.22
N LEU A 141 -10.56 -15.67 8.52
CA LEU A 141 -10.73 -14.53 9.42
C LEU A 141 -9.73 -13.40 9.16
N ALA A 142 -8.47 -13.71 8.85
CA ALA A 142 -7.46 -12.73 8.45
C ALA A 142 -7.85 -12.02 7.15
N THR A 143 -8.40 -12.78 6.19
CA THR A 143 -8.90 -12.23 4.92
C THR A 143 -10.11 -11.33 5.16
N LEU A 144 -11.01 -11.69 6.10
CA LEU A 144 -12.12 -10.83 6.50
C LEU A 144 -11.64 -9.50 7.07
N PHE A 145 -10.61 -9.51 7.92
CA PHE A 145 -10.00 -8.28 8.44
C PHE A 145 -9.30 -7.45 7.36
N ALA A 146 -8.73 -8.08 6.33
CA ALA A 146 -8.15 -7.35 5.18
C ALA A 146 -9.21 -6.84 4.19
N ALA A 147 -10.37 -7.50 4.12
CA ALA A 147 -11.52 -7.03 3.33
C ALA A 147 -12.15 -5.78 3.95
N ILE A 148 -12.18 -5.70 5.28
CA ILE A 148 -12.64 -4.53 6.06
C ILE A 148 -11.47 -4.00 6.89
N PRO A 149 -10.43 -3.43 6.25
CA PRO A 149 -9.26 -2.96 6.99
C PRO A 149 -9.59 -1.66 7.73
N PRO A 150 -8.71 -1.17 8.61
CA PRO A 150 -8.76 0.21 9.07
C PRO A 150 -8.85 1.17 7.87
N ILE A 151 -9.70 2.20 7.98
CA ILE A 151 -9.98 3.12 6.86
C ILE A 151 -8.72 3.81 6.32
N TYR A 152 -7.72 4.02 7.19
CA TYR A 152 -6.39 4.50 6.79
C TYR A 152 -5.69 3.53 5.83
N VAL A 153 -5.64 2.25 6.19
CA VAL A 153 -5.06 1.20 5.35
C VAL A 153 -5.82 1.07 4.04
N LEU A 154 -7.16 1.20 4.05
CA LEU A 154 -7.95 1.24 2.81
C LEU A 154 -7.50 2.40 1.91
N SER A 155 -7.44 3.63 2.43
CA SER A 155 -7.00 4.79 1.65
C SER A 155 -5.58 4.62 1.12
N ALA A 156 -4.64 4.23 1.98
CA ALA A 156 -3.24 4.07 1.60
C ALA A 156 -3.04 3.00 0.52
N THR A 157 -3.78 1.88 0.59
CA THR A 157 -3.59 0.74 -0.33
C THR A 157 -4.45 0.78 -1.58
N ALA A 158 -5.50 1.61 -1.61
CA ALA A 158 -6.42 1.69 -2.74
C ALA A 158 -6.18 2.90 -3.65
N ARG A 159 -5.12 3.66 -3.39
CA ARG A 159 -4.60 4.69 -4.31
C ARG A 159 -3.64 4.09 -5.32
N VAL A 160 -3.73 4.57 -6.55
CA VAL A 160 -2.86 4.19 -7.67
C VAL A 160 -1.64 5.12 -7.70
N TRP A 161 -0.84 5.13 -6.62
CA TRP A 161 0.29 6.07 -6.42
C TRP A 161 1.65 5.37 -6.21
N GLY A 162 1.88 4.23 -6.87
CA GLY A 162 3.12 3.45 -6.76
C GLY A 162 2.88 2.10 -6.09
N ALA A 163 2.53 1.11 -6.92
CA ALA A 163 2.37 -0.35 -6.75
C ALA A 163 2.56 -0.98 -5.34
N MET A 164 2.02 -0.35 -4.28
CA MET A 164 2.26 -0.74 -2.90
C MET A 164 1.57 -2.06 -2.58
N LEU A 165 0.33 -2.22 -3.05
CA LEU A 165 -0.44 -3.42 -2.81
C LEU A 165 0.10 -4.61 -3.62
N ASP A 166 0.65 -4.37 -4.81
CA ASP A 166 1.42 -5.36 -5.57
C ASP A 166 2.70 -5.76 -4.83
N ALA A 167 3.47 -4.79 -4.33
CA ALA A 167 4.67 -5.04 -3.56
C ALA A 167 4.39 -5.87 -2.29
N MET A 168 3.27 -5.60 -1.61
CA MET A 168 2.78 -6.39 -0.47
C MET A 168 2.34 -7.79 -0.91
N THR A 169 1.69 -7.93 -2.07
CA THR A 169 1.28 -9.22 -2.64
C THR A 169 2.49 -10.10 -2.94
N LEU A 170 3.48 -9.56 -3.67
CA LEU A 170 4.74 -10.26 -3.95
C LEU A 170 5.48 -10.57 -2.65
N GLY A 171 5.49 -9.62 -1.71
CA GLY A 171 6.05 -9.80 -0.36
C GLY A 171 5.42 -10.96 0.40
N ASN A 172 4.10 -11.09 0.39
CA ASN A 172 3.38 -12.22 1.00
C ASN A 172 3.79 -13.55 0.38
N LEU A 173 3.95 -13.60 -0.94
CA LEU A 173 4.41 -14.81 -1.64
C LEU A 173 5.86 -15.16 -1.32
N ILE A 174 6.74 -14.15 -1.23
CA ILE A 174 8.14 -14.32 -0.77
C ILE A 174 8.17 -14.92 0.63
N LEU A 175 7.40 -14.36 1.58
CA LEU A 175 7.30 -14.89 2.93
C LEU A 175 6.71 -16.30 2.95
N LEU A 176 5.66 -16.56 2.18
CA LEU A 176 5.04 -17.88 2.08
C LEU A 176 6.05 -18.94 1.64
N LEU A 177 6.82 -18.66 0.56
CA LEU A 177 7.84 -19.57 0.05
C LEU A 177 8.99 -19.77 1.05
N ALA A 178 9.45 -18.69 1.69
CA ALA A 178 10.52 -18.75 2.67
C ALA A 178 10.10 -19.51 3.94
N ILE A 179 8.88 -19.30 4.43
CA ILE A 179 8.31 -20.02 5.57
C ILE A 179 8.10 -21.48 5.22
N ASP A 180 7.61 -21.79 4.02
CA ASP A 180 7.45 -23.17 3.59
C ASP A 180 8.79 -23.91 3.56
N GLU A 181 9.84 -23.29 3.04
CA GLU A 181 11.19 -23.85 3.01
C GLU A 181 11.82 -23.94 4.41
N ALA A 182 11.72 -22.88 5.22
CA ALA A 182 12.33 -22.82 6.54
C ALA A 182 11.74 -23.85 7.51
N PHE A 183 10.44 -24.13 7.41
CA PHE A 183 9.73 -25.04 8.30
C PHE A 183 9.31 -26.36 7.63
N ALA A 184 9.83 -26.68 6.45
CA ALA A 184 9.58 -27.94 5.77
C ALA A 184 10.09 -29.13 6.61
N THR A 185 9.26 -30.16 6.76
CA THR A 185 9.64 -31.46 7.35
C THR A 185 10.48 -32.31 6.40
N SER A 186 10.38 -32.06 5.09
CA SER A 186 11.16 -32.72 4.06
C SER A 186 11.55 -31.72 2.98
N PRO A 187 12.79 -31.77 2.45
CA PRO A 187 13.22 -30.86 1.42
C PRO A 187 12.35 -31.03 0.16
N PRO A 188 11.99 -29.93 -0.53
CA PRO A 188 11.24 -30.03 -1.77
C PRO A 188 12.06 -30.73 -2.85
N ARG A 189 11.37 -31.32 -3.85
CA ARG A 189 12.04 -31.98 -4.98
C ARG A 189 12.99 -31.06 -5.76
N ARG A 190 12.69 -29.75 -5.84
CA ARG A 190 13.47 -28.75 -6.60
C ARG A 190 13.62 -27.46 -5.77
N PRO A 191 14.49 -27.43 -4.75
CA PRO A 191 14.65 -26.27 -3.87
C PRO A 191 15.18 -25.04 -4.63
N TRP A 192 16.03 -25.25 -5.64
CA TRP A 192 16.57 -24.16 -6.46
C TRP A 192 15.48 -23.32 -7.15
N LEU A 193 14.36 -23.94 -7.57
CA LEU A 193 13.26 -23.24 -8.23
C LEU A 193 12.57 -22.28 -7.25
N ARG A 194 12.40 -22.70 -5.99
CA ARG A 194 11.82 -21.82 -4.95
C ARG A 194 12.71 -20.62 -4.67
N PHE A 195 14.02 -20.84 -4.57
CA PHE A 195 14.99 -19.78 -4.39
C PHE A 195 15.00 -18.83 -5.60
N PHE A 196 14.99 -19.37 -6.82
CA PHE A 196 14.84 -18.58 -8.04
C PHE A 196 13.56 -17.74 -8.02
N THR A 197 12.41 -18.33 -7.65
CA THR A 197 11.13 -17.61 -7.54
C THR A 197 11.17 -16.53 -6.45
N ILE A 198 11.75 -16.80 -5.27
CA ILE A 198 11.93 -15.78 -4.23
C ILE A 198 12.76 -14.61 -4.78
N GLY A 199 13.86 -14.91 -5.46
CA GLY A 199 14.70 -13.92 -6.14
C GLY A 199 13.91 -13.11 -7.16
N LEU A 200 13.23 -13.79 -8.08
CA LEU A 200 12.45 -13.17 -9.16
C LEU A 200 11.37 -12.23 -8.63
N LEU A 201 10.57 -12.68 -7.66
CA LEU A 201 9.57 -11.84 -7.01
C LEU A 201 10.20 -10.69 -6.23
N GLY A 202 11.36 -10.92 -5.60
CA GLY A 202 12.10 -9.90 -4.86
C GLY A 202 12.68 -8.82 -5.77
N GLY A 203 13.22 -9.20 -6.93
CA GLY A 203 13.77 -8.28 -7.92
C GLY A 203 12.67 -7.50 -8.65
N PHE A 204 11.61 -8.19 -9.07
CA PHE A 204 10.45 -7.54 -9.67
C PHE A 204 9.78 -6.58 -8.68
N GLY A 205 9.57 -7.02 -7.44
CA GLY A 205 9.04 -6.14 -6.39
C GLY A 205 9.98 -4.98 -6.04
N PHE A 206 11.31 -5.15 -6.14
CA PHE A 206 12.26 -4.04 -5.98
C PHE A 206 12.09 -2.97 -7.07
N TRP A 207 11.86 -3.38 -8.32
CA TRP A 207 11.50 -2.45 -9.39
C TRP A 207 10.18 -1.72 -9.13
N LEU A 208 9.15 -2.45 -8.65
CA LEU A 208 7.86 -1.85 -8.31
C LEU A 208 7.97 -0.84 -7.18
N HIS A 209 8.51 -1.27 -6.04
CA HIS A 209 8.55 -0.50 -4.81
C HIS A 209 9.60 -1.05 -3.84
N GLY A 210 10.51 -0.19 -3.36
CA GLY A 210 11.60 -0.58 -2.44
C GLY A 210 11.18 -1.29 -1.14
N MET A 211 9.92 -1.20 -0.69
CA MET A 211 9.44 -1.89 0.51
C MET A 211 9.45 -3.41 0.38
N THR A 212 9.42 -3.97 -0.84
CA THR A 212 9.56 -5.43 -1.03
C THR A 212 10.88 -5.97 -0.44
N LEU A 213 11.92 -5.14 -0.36
CA LEU A 213 13.20 -5.54 0.24
C LEU A 213 13.07 -5.93 1.72
N ILE A 214 12.07 -5.41 2.45
CA ILE A 214 11.82 -5.78 3.86
C ILE A 214 11.29 -7.23 3.94
N TYR A 215 10.43 -7.63 3.00
CA TYR A 215 9.94 -9.00 2.88
C TYR A 215 11.09 -9.94 2.46
N LEU A 216 11.90 -9.53 1.49
CA LEU A 216 13.06 -10.29 1.03
C LEU A 216 14.11 -10.45 2.14
N GLY A 217 14.39 -9.41 2.91
CA GLY A 217 15.27 -9.45 4.07
C GLY A 217 14.75 -10.38 5.16
N THR A 218 13.44 -10.34 5.44
CA THR A 218 12.80 -11.31 6.36
C THR A 218 12.99 -12.74 5.88
N ALA A 219 12.73 -13.00 4.59
CA ALA A 219 12.94 -14.32 3.99
C ALA A 219 14.40 -14.78 4.09
N ALA A 220 15.36 -13.91 3.79
CA ALA A 220 16.79 -14.20 3.88
C ALA A 220 17.19 -14.58 5.32
N ILE A 221 16.73 -13.83 6.32
CA ILE A 221 17.01 -14.13 7.74
C ILE A 221 16.42 -15.47 8.15
N LEU A 222 15.17 -15.79 7.75
CA LEU A 222 14.54 -17.08 8.04
C LEU A 222 15.32 -18.25 7.44
N LEU A 223 15.68 -18.13 6.16
CA LEU A 223 16.44 -19.17 5.45
C LEU A 223 17.84 -19.35 6.04
N PHE A 224 18.48 -18.27 6.48
CA PHE A 224 19.76 -18.31 7.19
C PHE A 224 19.65 -18.95 8.58
N PHE A 225 18.62 -18.60 9.36
CA PHE A 225 18.37 -19.24 10.67
C PHE A 225 18.02 -20.73 10.55
N ARG A 226 17.46 -21.14 9.41
CA ARG A 226 17.19 -22.55 9.10
C ARG A 226 18.48 -23.32 8.80
N ASP A 227 19.32 -22.77 7.93
CA ASP A 227 20.55 -23.40 7.47
C ASP A 227 21.59 -22.34 7.10
N LYS A 228 22.55 -22.12 8.00
CA LYS A 228 23.62 -21.12 7.82
C LYS A 228 24.47 -21.38 6.58
N ARG A 229 24.52 -22.62 6.08
CA ARG A 229 25.27 -22.97 4.87
C ARG A 229 24.56 -22.50 3.60
N VAL A 230 23.32 -22.01 3.67
CA VAL A 230 22.58 -21.45 2.53
C VAL A 230 23.40 -20.45 1.73
N VAL A 231 24.25 -19.67 2.41
CA VAL A 231 25.09 -18.64 1.80
C VAL A 231 26.16 -19.18 0.84
N PHE A 232 26.51 -20.46 0.96
CA PHE A 232 27.48 -21.14 0.10
C PHE A 232 26.83 -22.14 -0.86
N GLN A 233 25.50 -22.25 -0.85
CA GLN A 233 24.81 -23.26 -1.64
C GLN A 233 24.41 -22.72 -3.02
N PRO A 234 24.42 -23.57 -4.08
CA PRO A 234 24.01 -23.16 -5.44
C PRO A 234 22.59 -22.57 -5.51
N ARG A 235 21.72 -22.91 -4.55
CA ARG A 235 20.38 -22.32 -4.47
C ARG A 235 20.40 -20.80 -4.24
N LEU A 236 21.44 -20.25 -3.60
CA LEU A 236 21.60 -18.80 -3.50
C LEU A 236 21.89 -18.17 -4.86
N VAL A 237 22.69 -18.84 -5.71
CA VAL A 237 22.94 -18.41 -7.09
C VAL A 237 21.63 -18.37 -7.88
N ALA A 238 20.75 -19.37 -7.69
CA ALA A 238 19.42 -19.36 -8.30
C ALA A 238 18.58 -18.15 -7.83
N ALA A 239 18.60 -17.82 -6.53
CA ALA A 239 17.93 -16.61 -6.02
C ALA A 239 18.53 -15.32 -6.59
N ALA A 240 19.85 -15.21 -6.67
CA ALA A 240 20.53 -14.06 -7.26
C ALA A 240 20.16 -13.90 -8.75
N ALA A 241 20.18 -14.99 -9.52
CA ALA A 241 19.77 -14.98 -10.93
C ALA A 241 18.31 -14.55 -11.09
N GLY A 242 17.41 -15.09 -10.26
CA GLY A 242 16.01 -14.66 -10.23
C GLY A 242 15.88 -13.17 -9.95
N PHE A 243 16.59 -12.67 -8.93
CA PHE A 243 16.57 -11.25 -8.55
C PHE A 243 17.06 -10.35 -9.68
N LEU A 244 18.18 -10.68 -10.32
CA LEU A 244 18.71 -9.91 -11.44
C LEU A 244 17.74 -9.87 -12.63
N ILE A 245 17.05 -10.98 -12.92
CA ILE A 245 16.02 -11.02 -13.97
C ILE A 245 14.82 -10.16 -13.57
N GLY A 246 14.33 -10.28 -12.33
CA GLY A 246 13.18 -9.50 -11.86
C GLY A 246 13.46 -8.00 -11.79
N ALA A 247 14.67 -7.63 -11.36
CA ALA A 247 15.12 -6.25 -11.25
C ALA A 247 15.78 -5.73 -12.54
N ALA A 248 15.70 -6.47 -13.65
CA ALA A 248 16.31 -6.08 -14.92
C ALA A 248 15.95 -4.64 -15.35
N PRO A 249 14.69 -4.15 -15.20
CA PRO A 249 14.37 -2.76 -15.55
C PRO A 249 15.15 -1.73 -14.72
N VAL A 250 15.42 -2.01 -13.45
CA VAL A 250 16.20 -1.12 -12.57
C VAL A 250 17.63 -1.00 -13.07
N PHE A 251 18.26 -2.14 -13.40
CA PHE A 251 19.65 -2.15 -13.85
C PHE A 251 19.80 -1.56 -15.26
N ALA A 252 18.87 -1.84 -16.17
CA ALA A 252 18.86 -1.24 -17.50
C ALA A 252 18.78 0.29 -17.41
N TYR A 253 17.82 0.82 -16.65
CA TYR A 253 17.69 2.26 -16.44
C TYR A 253 18.91 2.87 -15.77
N ALA A 254 19.46 2.21 -14.74
CA ALA A 254 20.65 2.68 -14.05
C ALA A 254 21.88 2.77 -14.96
N ILE A 255 22.07 1.81 -15.89
CA ILE A 255 23.17 1.85 -16.86
C ILE A 255 22.99 3.02 -17.83
N GLU A 256 21.75 3.27 -18.28
CA GLU A 256 21.44 4.36 -19.22
C GLU A 256 21.54 5.76 -18.59
N HIS A 257 21.40 5.88 -17.27
CA HIS A 257 21.32 7.15 -16.56
C HIS A 257 22.39 7.27 -15.47
N ASP A 258 23.62 6.82 -15.73
CA ASP A 258 24.81 6.99 -14.87
C ASP A 258 24.58 6.61 -13.39
N TYR A 259 23.81 5.54 -13.15
CA TYR A 259 23.47 5.01 -11.83
C TYR A 259 22.73 6.00 -10.90
N THR A 260 22.10 7.05 -11.46
CA THR A 260 21.31 8.05 -10.72
C THR A 260 20.28 7.45 -9.78
N THR A 261 19.60 6.37 -10.17
CA THR A 261 18.71 5.58 -9.31
C THR A 261 19.33 5.25 -7.95
N PHE A 262 20.60 4.81 -7.93
CA PHE A 262 21.28 4.44 -6.68
C PHE A 262 21.74 5.66 -5.89
N HIS A 263 22.10 6.76 -6.54
CA HIS A 263 22.37 8.03 -5.85
C HIS A 263 21.13 8.52 -5.08
N TYR A 264 19.94 8.43 -5.69
CA TYR A 264 18.67 8.74 -5.04
C TYR A 264 18.36 7.79 -3.87
N LEU A 265 18.50 6.47 -4.08
CA LEU A 265 18.20 5.46 -3.06
C LEU A 265 19.15 5.54 -1.85
N LEU A 266 20.43 5.83 -2.07
CA LEU A 266 21.44 5.97 -1.02
C LEU A 266 21.40 7.36 -0.35
N GLY A 267 20.60 8.30 -0.87
CA GLY A 267 20.50 9.65 -0.35
C GLY A 267 21.80 10.46 -0.46
N VAL A 268 22.65 10.13 -1.45
CA VAL A 268 23.92 10.82 -1.67
C VAL A 268 23.63 12.29 -1.98
N GLY A 269 24.05 13.19 -1.08
CA GLY A 269 23.84 14.64 -1.22
C GLY A 269 22.75 15.25 -0.32
N ARG A 270 22.01 14.45 0.49
CA ARG A 270 21.18 15.03 1.56
C ARG A 270 22.07 15.55 2.68
N ALA A 271 21.87 16.81 3.08
CA ALA A 271 22.56 17.39 4.23
C ALA A 271 22.37 16.52 5.48
N ASP A 272 23.43 16.35 6.26
CA ASP A 272 23.42 15.59 7.51
C ASP A 272 22.54 16.31 8.55
N THR A 273 21.23 16.08 8.51
CA THR A 273 20.35 16.43 9.62
C THR A 273 20.72 15.54 10.81
N SER A 274 20.71 16.12 12.01
CA SER A 274 20.90 15.38 13.26
C SER A 274 19.83 14.30 13.37
N ARG A 275 20.18 13.06 13.03
CA ARG A 275 19.20 11.97 12.87
C ARG A 275 18.45 11.72 14.19
N GLN A 276 17.15 11.99 14.22
CA GLN A 276 16.33 11.96 15.44
C GLN A 276 15.60 10.61 15.62
N TYR A 277 16.35 9.51 15.63
CA TYR A 277 15.76 8.15 15.62
C TYR A 277 14.74 7.90 16.75
N LEU A 278 14.95 8.46 17.95
CA LEU A 278 13.99 8.34 19.06
C LEU A 278 12.68 9.10 18.78
N ALA A 279 12.76 10.28 18.18
CA ALA A 279 11.57 11.04 17.78
C ALA A 279 10.82 10.34 16.64
N VAL A 280 11.54 9.77 15.68
CA VAL A 280 10.95 8.94 14.61
C VAL A 280 10.27 7.70 15.20
N ALA A 281 10.90 6.98 16.13
CA ALA A 281 10.29 5.83 16.79
C ALA A 281 9.04 6.21 17.60
N TYR A 282 9.07 7.36 18.29
CA TYR A 282 7.91 7.88 18.99
C TYR A 282 6.77 8.20 18.02
N HIS A 283 7.06 8.90 16.91
CA HIS A 283 6.07 9.18 15.87
C HIS A 283 5.47 7.89 15.30
N PHE A 284 6.32 6.93 14.91
CA PHE A 284 5.90 5.65 14.36
C PHE A 284 4.92 4.91 15.28
N LEU A 285 5.25 4.81 16.57
CA LEU A 285 4.40 4.11 17.55
C LEU A 285 3.14 4.91 17.92
N ARG A 286 3.24 6.23 17.99
CA ARG A 286 2.15 7.10 18.47
C ARG A 286 1.18 7.52 17.38
N THR A 287 1.61 7.50 16.13
CA THR A 287 0.86 7.98 14.97
C THR A 287 0.64 6.83 13.98
N ASP A 288 1.69 6.34 13.34
CA ASP A 288 1.57 5.42 12.20
C ASP A 288 0.98 4.06 12.57
N VAL A 289 1.47 3.43 13.65
CA VAL A 289 0.94 2.16 14.14
C VAL A 289 -0.51 2.32 14.59
N LEU A 290 -0.88 3.44 15.20
CA LEU A 290 -2.26 3.69 15.61
C LEU A 290 -3.19 3.86 14.40
N MET A 291 -2.73 4.52 13.34
CA MET A 291 -3.47 4.64 12.08
C MET A 291 -3.64 3.28 11.38
N VAL A 292 -2.57 2.52 11.26
CA VAL A 292 -2.59 1.21 10.59
C VAL A 292 -3.39 0.15 11.36
N THR A 293 -3.51 0.28 12.68
CA THR A 293 -4.35 -0.60 13.51
C THR A 293 -5.82 -0.15 13.59
N GLY A 294 -6.13 1.08 13.18
CA GLY A 294 -7.47 1.66 13.26
C GLY A 294 -7.82 2.27 14.61
N VAL A 295 -6.84 2.49 15.48
CA VAL A 295 -7.00 3.18 16.76
C VAL A 295 -7.15 4.69 16.55
N ALA A 296 -6.41 5.25 15.59
CA ALA A 296 -6.45 6.65 15.24
C ALA A 296 -6.72 6.82 13.74
N MET A 297 -7.18 8.00 13.35
CA MET A 297 -7.43 8.36 11.96
C MET A 297 -6.97 9.81 11.74
N PRO A 298 -6.38 10.14 10.58
CA PRO A 298 -5.83 11.47 10.34
C PRO A 298 -6.90 12.53 10.02
N TRP A 299 -8.12 12.09 9.69
CA TRP A 299 -9.20 12.98 9.20
C TRP A 299 -10.25 13.30 10.26
N MET A 300 -10.33 12.54 11.34
CA MET A 300 -11.33 12.76 12.39
C MET A 300 -10.89 12.23 13.75
N SER A 301 -11.45 12.80 14.81
CA SER A 301 -11.28 12.26 16.16
C SER A 301 -12.02 10.92 16.30
N THR A 302 -11.30 9.91 16.77
CA THR A 302 -11.90 8.59 17.07
C THR A 302 -12.31 8.55 18.55
N PRO A 303 -13.60 8.40 18.89
CA PRO A 303 -14.04 8.28 20.28
C PRO A 303 -13.33 7.17 21.05
N ARG A 304 -12.98 7.41 22.32
CA ARG A 304 -12.22 6.44 23.15
C ARG A 304 -12.90 5.06 23.24
N TRP A 305 -14.22 5.00 23.29
CA TRP A 305 -14.98 3.75 23.35
C TRP A 305 -14.86 2.90 22.07
N LEU A 306 -14.52 3.50 20.92
CA LEU A 306 -14.19 2.80 19.68
C LEU A 306 -12.71 2.38 19.63
N GLN A 307 -11.83 3.17 20.24
CA GLN A 307 -10.40 2.84 20.34
C GLN A 307 -10.14 1.62 21.22
N VAL A 308 -10.84 1.52 22.36
CA VAL A 308 -10.61 0.49 23.38
C VAL A 308 -10.74 -0.94 22.81
N PRO A 309 -11.81 -1.32 22.08
CA PRO A 309 -11.90 -2.64 21.46
C PRO A 309 -10.75 -2.93 20.49
N VAL A 310 -10.34 -1.95 19.69
CA VAL A 310 -9.23 -2.10 18.72
C VAL A 310 -7.91 -2.35 19.46
N VAL A 311 -7.57 -1.49 20.44
CA VAL A 311 -6.35 -1.60 21.24
C VAL A 311 -6.30 -2.93 22.00
N LEU A 312 -7.38 -3.30 22.70
CA LEU A 312 -7.43 -4.52 23.49
C LEU A 312 -7.30 -5.76 22.59
N THR A 313 -7.93 -5.75 21.42
CA THR A 313 -7.90 -6.91 20.54
C THR A 313 -6.55 -7.06 19.84
N VAL A 314 -6.03 -6.00 19.22
CA VAL A 314 -4.74 -6.03 18.51
C VAL A 314 -3.59 -6.20 19.50
N GLY A 315 -3.55 -5.38 20.55
CA GLY A 315 -2.53 -5.43 21.59
C GLY A 315 -2.57 -6.75 22.37
N GLY A 316 -3.77 -7.24 22.71
CA GLY A 316 -3.95 -8.54 23.37
C GLY A 316 -3.50 -9.72 22.50
N ALA A 317 -3.84 -9.72 21.20
CA ALA A 317 -3.41 -10.76 20.27
C ALA A 317 -1.87 -10.75 20.08
N MET A 318 -1.29 -9.56 19.91
CA MET A 318 0.16 -9.39 19.78
C MET A 318 0.90 -9.84 21.05
N LEU A 319 0.46 -9.38 22.22
CA LEU A 319 1.07 -9.76 23.50
C LEU A 319 0.94 -11.27 23.76
N ALA A 320 -0.24 -11.84 23.54
CA ALA A 320 -0.46 -13.28 23.70
C ALA A 320 0.47 -14.08 22.76
N LEU A 321 0.64 -13.63 21.52
CA LEU A 321 1.55 -14.28 20.57
C LEU A 321 3.00 -14.17 21.03
N VAL A 322 3.48 -12.98 21.44
CA VAL A 322 4.85 -12.78 21.93
C VAL A 322 5.12 -13.66 23.16
N VAL A 323 4.21 -13.68 24.14
CA VAL A 323 4.34 -14.50 25.36
C VAL A 323 4.36 -15.99 25.03
N GLN A 324 3.51 -16.44 24.11
CA GLN A 324 3.45 -17.84 23.66
C GLN A 324 4.70 -18.25 22.88
N ARG A 325 5.23 -17.34 22.05
CA ARG A 325 6.34 -17.59 21.12
C ARG A 325 7.68 -17.12 21.66
N ARG A 326 7.77 -16.75 22.93
CA ARG A 326 8.99 -16.26 23.60
C ARG A 326 10.22 -17.15 23.38
N GLN A 327 10.05 -18.47 23.38
CA GLN A 327 11.16 -19.42 23.15
C GLN A 327 11.64 -19.43 21.68
N GLY A 328 10.73 -19.21 20.73
CA GLY A 328 11.10 -19.04 19.32
C GLY A 328 11.84 -17.73 19.09
N ILE A 329 11.35 -16.64 19.68
CA ILE A 329 11.95 -15.30 19.62
C ILE A 329 13.34 -15.29 20.27
N LEU A 330 13.49 -15.89 21.46
CA LEU A 330 14.80 -16.06 22.11
C LEU A 330 15.75 -16.95 21.29
N GLY A 331 15.23 -17.80 20.40
CA GLY A 331 16.05 -18.56 19.45
C GLY A 331 16.74 -17.68 18.41
N TRP A 332 16.19 -16.49 18.08
CA TRP A 332 16.77 -15.58 17.11
C TRP A 332 18.08 -14.97 17.58
N SER A 333 18.27 -14.74 18.88
CA SER A 333 19.58 -14.30 19.43
C SER A 333 20.68 -15.36 19.25
N ARG A 334 20.28 -16.62 19.05
CA ARG A 334 21.17 -17.75 18.72
C ARG A 334 21.19 -18.06 17.22
N LEU A 335 20.57 -17.20 16.40
CA LEU A 335 20.46 -17.35 14.95
C LEU A 335 19.88 -18.72 14.54
N SER A 336 18.80 -19.15 15.21
CA SER A 336 18.24 -20.51 15.08
C SER A 336 16.72 -20.54 15.08
N LEU A 337 16.14 -21.41 14.25
CA LEU A 337 14.71 -21.73 14.24
C LEU A 337 14.32 -22.99 15.04
N ARG A 338 15.19 -23.52 15.92
CA ARG A 338 14.95 -24.82 16.61
C ARG A 338 13.58 -24.90 17.32
N HIS A 339 13.13 -23.82 17.95
CA HIS A 339 11.81 -23.72 18.59
C HIS A 339 10.82 -22.84 17.80
N GLY A 340 11.21 -22.45 16.60
CA GLY A 340 10.45 -21.56 15.73
C GLY A 340 9.19 -22.22 15.18
N GLN A 341 8.22 -21.41 14.82
CA GLN A 341 7.00 -21.78 14.10
C GLN A 341 6.76 -20.78 12.96
N PRO A 342 6.00 -21.17 11.92
CA PRO A 342 5.66 -20.28 10.81
C PRO A 342 5.16 -18.89 11.21
N VAL A 343 4.32 -18.80 12.25
CA VAL A 343 3.77 -17.53 12.75
C VAL A 343 4.84 -16.56 13.29
N ASP A 344 6.01 -17.07 13.69
CA ASP A 344 7.09 -16.25 14.24
C ASP A 344 7.72 -15.35 13.15
N ALA A 345 7.67 -15.78 11.89
CA ALA A 345 8.12 -14.99 10.74
C ALA A 345 7.36 -13.66 10.62
N LEU A 346 6.09 -13.63 11.04
CA LEU A 346 5.26 -12.42 11.01
C LEU A 346 5.74 -11.37 12.02
N LEU A 347 6.20 -11.82 13.19
CA LEU A 347 6.82 -10.95 14.20
C LEU A 347 8.19 -10.44 13.74
N LEU A 348 8.97 -11.30 13.09
CA LEU A 348 10.25 -10.90 12.51
C LEU A 348 10.06 -9.82 11.43
N PHE A 349 9.10 -10.02 10.52
CA PHE A 349 8.73 -9.02 9.52
C PHE A 349 8.30 -7.69 10.16
N ALA A 350 7.39 -7.73 11.14
CA ALA A 350 6.93 -6.51 11.82
C ALA A 350 8.08 -5.76 12.51
N GLY A 351 9.02 -6.49 13.14
CA GLY A 351 10.21 -5.93 13.76
C GLY A 351 11.18 -5.31 12.75
N LEU A 352 11.44 -5.98 11.63
CA LEU A 352 12.30 -5.47 10.55
C LEU A 352 11.70 -4.25 9.87
N LEU A 353 10.39 -4.24 9.62
CA LEU A 353 9.69 -3.08 9.07
C LEU A 353 9.77 -1.88 10.03
N SER A 354 9.55 -2.11 11.32
CA SER A 354 9.66 -1.06 12.35
C SER A 354 11.08 -0.50 12.42
N ALA A 355 12.10 -1.37 12.39
CA ALA A 355 13.50 -0.95 12.37
C ALA A 355 13.84 -0.18 11.08
N ALA A 356 13.44 -0.71 9.92
CA ALA A 356 13.66 -0.06 8.64
C ALA A 356 13.01 1.33 8.60
N PHE A 357 11.78 1.48 9.11
CA PHE A 357 11.13 2.77 9.23
C PHE A 357 11.95 3.73 10.08
N VAL A 358 12.28 3.34 11.31
CA VAL A 358 12.99 4.19 12.28
C VAL A 358 14.36 4.64 11.79
N PHE A 359 15.11 3.74 11.15
CA PHE A 359 16.48 4.02 10.69
C PHE A 359 16.57 4.52 9.24
N SER A 360 15.44 4.69 8.54
CA SER A 360 15.43 5.22 7.17
C SER A 360 15.48 6.74 7.13
N ALA A 361 16.02 7.28 6.03
CA ALA A 361 15.92 8.70 5.72
C ALA A 361 14.45 9.14 5.51
N PHE A 362 13.58 8.24 5.04
CA PHE A 362 12.15 8.52 4.90
C PHE A 362 11.46 8.71 6.26
N GLY A 363 11.84 7.93 7.28
CA GLY A 363 11.33 8.09 8.64
C GLY A 363 11.62 9.47 9.24
N GLN A 364 12.71 10.13 8.83
CA GLN A 364 13.03 11.50 9.30
C GLN A 364 12.00 12.54 8.82
N MET A 365 11.33 12.32 7.68
CA MET A 365 10.29 13.23 7.18
C MET A 365 9.09 13.33 8.12
N ALA A 366 8.88 12.32 8.98
CA ALA A 366 7.83 12.34 10.00
C ALA A 366 8.06 13.43 11.06
N VAL A 367 9.32 13.79 11.29
CA VAL A 367 9.74 14.78 12.28
C VAL A 367 9.91 16.15 11.64
N GLU A 368 10.38 16.20 10.39
CA GLU A 368 10.50 17.44 9.62
C GLU A 368 9.13 18.07 9.30
N PHE A 369 8.11 17.23 9.05
CA PHE A 369 6.76 17.67 8.67
C PHE A 369 5.69 17.09 9.60
N PRO A 370 5.68 17.44 10.91
CA PRO A 370 4.88 16.75 11.92
C PRO A 370 3.36 16.92 11.76
N ASN A 371 2.92 17.91 10.98
CA ASN A 371 1.51 18.21 10.73
C ASN A 371 0.97 17.56 9.44
N THR A 372 1.84 16.87 8.70
CA THR A 372 1.52 16.25 7.41
C THR A 372 1.78 14.75 7.51
N ASP A 373 0.90 13.94 6.92
CA ASP A 373 1.13 12.48 6.85
C ASP A 373 2.13 12.17 5.73
N THR A 374 3.41 12.40 5.99
CA THR A 374 4.50 12.19 5.03
C THR A 374 4.99 10.74 5.02
N THR A 375 4.74 9.97 6.08
CA THR A 375 5.37 8.67 6.32
C THR A 375 4.42 7.54 6.66
N GLY A 376 3.17 7.78 7.07
CA GLY A 376 2.32 6.72 7.62
C GLY A 376 2.03 5.59 6.64
N ARG A 377 2.04 5.88 5.33
CA ARG A 377 1.91 4.87 4.27
C ARG A 377 2.98 3.79 4.33
N TYR A 378 4.18 4.12 4.81
CA TYR A 378 5.28 3.15 4.95
C TYR A 378 5.06 2.16 6.10
N ALA A 379 4.07 2.39 6.97
CA ALA A 379 3.62 1.42 7.97
C ALA A 379 2.51 0.49 7.44
N ALA A 380 1.87 0.82 6.30
CA ALA A 380 0.82 0.01 5.69
C ALA A 380 1.19 -1.46 5.42
N PRO A 381 2.47 -1.83 5.11
CA PRO A 381 2.86 -3.23 4.98
C PRO A 381 2.60 -4.09 6.22
N LEU A 382 2.44 -3.50 7.42
CA LEU A 382 1.97 -4.22 8.62
C LEU A 382 0.60 -4.89 8.42
N ALA A 383 -0.21 -4.42 7.46
CA ALA A 383 -1.46 -5.07 7.05
C ALA A 383 -1.25 -6.47 6.46
N SER A 384 -0.02 -6.85 6.11
CA SER A 384 0.33 -8.22 5.71
C SER A 384 0.43 -9.20 6.89
N VAL A 385 0.60 -8.69 8.11
CA VAL A 385 0.87 -9.53 9.30
C VAL A 385 -0.12 -9.34 10.44
N ILE A 386 -0.60 -8.11 10.68
CA ILE A 386 -1.55 -7.81 11.77
C ILE A 386 -2.85 -8.63 11.64
N PRO A 387 -3.51 -8.70 10.45
CA PRO A 387 -4.72 -9.52 10.29
C PRO A 387 -4.50 -11.00 10.64
N ILE A 388 -3.33 -11.54 10.30
CA ILE A 388 -2.99 -12.95 10.55
C ILE A 388 -2.76 -13.19 12.05
N ILE A 389 -2.03 -12.31 12.72
CA ILE A 389 -1.77 -12.38 14.17
C ILE A 389 -3.09 -12.28 14.94
N LEU A 390 -3.94 -11.32 14.56
CA LEU A 390 -5.26 -11.11 15.13
C LEU A 390 -6.15 -12.35 14.98
N ALA A 391 -6.24 -12.88 13.76
CA ALA A 391 -7.05 -14.04 13.45
C ALA A 391 -6.54 -15.31 14.16
N ALA A 392 -5.23 -15.49 14.30
CA ALA A 392 -4.65 -16.59 15.07
C ALA A 392 -5.03 -16.49 16.56
N GLY A 393 -4.98 -15.29 17.14
CA GLY A 393 -5.42 -15.03 18.52
C GLY A 393 -6.89 -15.34 18.73
N ILE A 394 -7.77 -14.82 17.88
CA ILE A 394 -9.22 -15.04 17.96
C ILE A 394 -9.59 -16.51 17.72
N THR A 395 -8.93 -17.19 16.79
CA THR A 395 -9.16 -18.62 16.54
C THR A 395 -8.82 -19.45 17.78
N ARG A 396 -7.74 -19.12 18.51
CA ARG A 396 -7.42 -19.77 19.79
C ARG A 396 -8.43 -19.44 20.88
N LEU A 397 -8.87 -18.19 20.96
CA LEU A 397 -9.92 -17.77 21.88
C LEU A 397 -11.21 -18.55 21.63
N SER A 398 -11.56 -18.80 20.37
CA SER A 398 -12.76 -19.57 19.99
C SER A 398 -12.73 -21.03 20.44
N ALA A 399 -11.54 -21.60 20.61
CA ALA A 399 -11.36 -22.94 21.16
C ALA A 399 -11.67 -23.00 22.66
N ARG A 400 -11.58 -21.86 23.37
CA ARG A 400 -11.96 -21.75 24.79
C ARG A 400 -13.38 -21.26 24.98
N SER A 401 -13.79 -20.23 24.24
CA SER A 401 -15.14 -19.66 24.26
C SER A 401 -15.49 -19.10 22.89
N ARG A 402 -16.43 -19.76 22.21
CA ARG A 402 -16.94 -19.31 20.90
C ARG A 402 -17.67 -17.98 21.01
N LEU A 403 -18.44 -17.77 22.08
CA LEU A 403 -19.19 -16.54 22.32
C LEU A 403 -18.25 -15.35 22.51
N LEU A 404 -17.20 -15.50 23.33
CA LEU A 404 -16.24 -14.42 23.56
C LEU A 404 -15.45 -14.09 22.29
N ALA A 405 -15.02 -15.11 21.53
CA ALA A 405 -14.35 -14.89 20.25
C ALA A 405 -15.24 -14.16 19.24
N LEU A 406 -16.53 -14.52 19.17
CA LEU A 406 -17.51 -13.83 18.33
C LEU A 406 -17.71 -12.37 18.79
N ALA A 407 -17.92 -12.14 20.09
CA ALA A 407 -18.09 -10.81 20.66
C ALA A 407 -16.90 -9.89 20.37
N VAL A 408 -15.68 -10.39 20.56
CA VAL A 408 -14.44 -9.67 20.24
C VAL A 408 -14.34 -9.37 18.74
N THR A 409 -14.67 -10.33 17.88
CA THR A 409 -14.64 -10.14 16.41
C THR A 409 -15.65 -9.08 15.98
N VAL A 410 -16.89 -9.15 16.50
CA VAL A 410 -17.96 -8.20 16.18
C VAL A 410 -17.63 -6.81 16.71
N ALA A 411 -17.10 -6.69 17.94
CA ALA A 411 -16.69 -5.40 18.49
C ALA A 411 -15.55 -4.76 17.69
N PHE A 412 -14.56 -5.56 17.28
CA PHE A 412 -13.45 -5.10 16.44
C PHE A 412 -13.94 -4.64 15.06
N LEU A 413 -14.70 -5.49 14.34
CA LEU A 413 -15.25 -5.15 13.03
C LEU A 413 -16.23 -3.97 13.10
N GLY A 414 -17.05 -3.90 14.15
CA GLY A 414 -17.95 -2.78 14.39
C GLY A 414 -17.20 -1.47 14.60
N ALA A 415 -16.08 -1.50 15.32
CA ALA A 415 -15.22 -0.34 15.48
C ALA A 415 -14.63 0.13 14.14
N LEU A 416 -14.11 -0.79 13.32
CA LEU A 416 -13.61 -0.46 11.98
C LEU A 416 -14.73 0.04 11.05
N ALA A 417 -15.88 -0.63 11.02
CA ALA A 417 -17.03 -0.25 10.21
C ALA A 417 -17.57 1.15 10.56
N SER A 418 -17.54 1.52 11.84
CA SER A 418 -17.96 2.85 12.29
C SER A 418 -17.12 3.97 11.66
N ALA A 419 -15.84 3.69 11.35
CA ALA A 419 -14.95 4.64 10.69
C ALA A 419 -15.51 5.08 9.34
N TYR A 420 -15.91 4.09 8.52
CA TYR A 420 -16.42 4.27 7.17
C TYR A 420 -17.73 5.06 7.11
N VAL A 421 -18.58 4.90 8.13
CA VAL A 421 -19.86 5.62 8.20
C VAL A 421 -19.66 7.06 8.65
N ARG A 422 -18.71 7.30 9.57
CA ARG A 422 -18.46 8.62 10.17
C ARG A 422 -17.55 9.53 9.33
N SER A 423 -16.65 8.96 8.52
CA SER A 423 -15.73 9.72 7.68
C SER A 423 -16.46 10.37 6.50
N ALA A 424 -16.15 11.64 6.23
CA ALA A 424 -16.56 12.26 4.98
C ALA A 424 -15.81 11.61 3.81
N PRO A 425 -16.50 11.16 2.75
CA PRO A 425 -15.85 10.45 1.65
C PRO A 425 -14.72 11.23 0.98
N ALA A 426 -14.90 12.54 0.78
CA ALA A 426 -13.90 13.39 0.15
C ALA A 426 -12.58 13.39 0.95
N ASP A 427 -12.64 13.53 2.28
CA ASP A 427 -11.45 13.64 3.14
C ASP A 427 -10.53 12.42 3.07
N ILE A 428 -11.10 11.22 2.90
CA ILE A 428 -10.34 9.95 2.86
C ILE A 428 -9.38 9.92 1.66
N TRP A 429 -9.81 10.48 0.53
CA TRP A 429 -9.11 10.40 -0.76
C TRP A 429 -8.30 11.65 -1.08
N GLN A 430 -8.33 12.67 -0.22
CA GLN A 430 -7.50 13.85 -0.35
C GLN A 430 -6.01 13.50 -0.31
N SER A 431 -5.16 14.28 -0.99
CA SER A 431 -3.72 14.12 -0.81
C SER A 431 -3.35 14.34 0.67
N PRO A 432 -2.43 13.54 1.24
CA PRO A 432 -1.95 13.82 2.59
C PRO A 432 -1.24 15.17 2.68
N TYR A 433 -0.70 15.66 1.56
CA TYR A 433 0.00 16.93 1.40
C TYR A 433 -0.94 18.08 1.01
N TRP A 434 -2.03 17.81 0.27
CA TRP A 434 -3.00 18.80 -0.18
C TRP A 434 -4.44 18.33 0.07
N ARG A 435 -5.06 18.84 1.15
CA ARG A 435 -6.35 18.32 1.64
C ARG A 435 -7.59 19.03 1.13
N TYR A 436 -7.44 19.80 0.06
CA TYR A 436 -8.46 20.71 -0.43
C TYR A 436 -8.71 20.55 -1.94
N LEU A 437 -8.68 19.31 -2.42
CA LEU A 437 -9.01 19.01 -3.81
C LEU A 437 -10.51 18.91 -4.05
N PRO A 438 -11.01 19.51 -5.14
CA PRO A 438 -12.40 19.30 -5.56
C PRO A 438 -12.61 17.87 -6.08
N PRO A 439 -13.75 17.25 -5.77
CA PRO A 439 -14.02 15.86 -6.19
C PRO A 439 -14.25 15.71 -7.70
N SER A 440 -14.46 16.80 -8.44
CA SER A 440 -14.69 16.79 -9.89
C SER A 440 -14.15 18.05 -10.54
N ASN A 441 -13.61 17.90 -11.76
CA ASN A 441 -13.18 19.01 -12.61
C ASN A 441 -14.26 19.47 -13.61
N THR A 442 -15.47 18.88 -13.63
CA THR A 442 -16.48 19.16 -14.67
C THR A 442 -16.80 20.65 -14.83
N GLN A 443 -17.00 21.37 -13.71
CA GLN A 443 -17.31 22.81 -13.78
C GLN A 443 -16.09 23.64 -14.20
N LEU A 444 -14.89 23.25 -13.77
CA LEU A 444 -13.65 23.90 -14.17
C LEU A 444 -13.43 23.76 -15.68
N ILE A 445 -13.55 22.53 -16.21
CA ILE A 445 -13.40 22.24 -17.64
C ILE A 445 -14.40 23.05 -18.46
N ALA A 446 -15.69 23.01 -18.12
CA ALA A 446 -16.72 23.79 -18.83
C ALA A 446 -16.44 25.29 -18.80
N THR A 447 -15.91 25.81 -17.68
CA THR A 447 -15.56 27.23 -17.55
C THR A 447 -14.37 27.60 -18.43
N LEU A 448 -13.29 26.82 -18.40
CA LEU A 448 -12.11 27.02 -19.24
C LEU A 448 -12.45 26.91 -20.74
N ASP A 449 -13.28 25.94 -21.11
CA ASP A 449 -13.78 25.78 -22.48
C ASP A 449 -14.60 27.00 -22.93
N SER A 450 -15.47 27.55 -22.05
CA SER A 450 -16.23 28.78 -22.36
C SER A 450 -15.35 30.03 -22.51
N MET A 451 -14.15 30.02 -21.93
CA MET A 451 -13.16 31.08 -22.03
C MET A 451 -12.18 30.86 -23.19
N GLY A 452 -12.22 29.69 -23.84
CA GLY A 452 -11.23 29.29 -24.86
C GLY A 452 -9.82 29.18 -24.29
N VAL A 453 -9.68 28.63 -23.08
CA VAL A 453 -8.39 28.44 -22.40
C VAL A 453 -8.00 26.97 -22.41
N ASP A 454 -6.81 26.66 -22.92
CA ASP A 454 -6.23 25.32 -23.01
C ASP A 454 -4.88 25.17 -22.27
N ALA A 455 -4.40 26.24 -21.65
CA ALA A 455 -3.16 26.28 -20.88
C ALA A 455 -3.37 27.02 -19.55
N VAL A 456 -3.00 26.38 -18.44
CA VAL A 456 -3.21 26.94 -17.09
C VAL A 456 -1.99 26.81 -16.19
N TRP A 457 -1.72 27.87 -15.43
CA TRP A 457 -0.85 27.85 -14.26
C TRP A 457 -1.67 27.45 -13.03
N MET A 458 -1.35 26.30 -12.46
CA MET A 458 -2.16 25.66 -11.41
C MET A 458 -1.31 24.70 -10.59
N ASN A 459 -1.59 24.56 -9.29
CA ASN A 459 -0.90 23.56 -8.47
C ASN A 459 -1.06 22.14 -9.05
N HIS A 460 -0.02 21.33 -8.98
CA HIS A 460 0.00 20.02 -9.62
C HIS A 460 -1.03 19.04 -9.00
N TRP A 461 -1.40 19.25 -7.73
CA TRP A 461 -2.37 18.43 -7.02
C TRP A 461 -3.75 18.45 -7.69
N ALA A 462 -4.15 19.59 -8.26
CA ALA A 462 -5.41 19.73 -8.99
C ALA A 462 -5.22 19.85 -10.53
N GLY A 463 -4.07 20.34 -10.98
CA GLY A 463 -3.71 20.45 -12.39
C GLY A 463 -3.53 19.09 -13.08
N THR A 464 -2.89 18.13 -12.42
CA THR A 464 -2.68 16.79 -13.02
C THR A 464 -3.99 16.02 -13.19
N PRO A 465 -4.93 16.02 -12.21
CA PRO A 465 -6.27 15.48 -12.43
C PRO A 465 -7.04 16.18 -13.57
N LEU A 466 -6.87 17.50 -13.74
CA LEU A 466 -7.47 18.25 -14.85
C LEU A 466 -6.91 17.77 -16.20
N MET A 467 -5.59 17.61 -16.29
CA MET A 467 -4.95 17.05 -17.48
C MET A 467 -5.45 15.64 -17.75
N PHE A 468 -5.55 14.77 -16.75
CA PHE A 468 -6.08 13.42 -16.93
C PHE A 468 -7.53 13.42 -17.44
N ASP A 469 -8.41 14.20 -16.81
CA ASP A 469 -9.83 14.26 -17.18
C ASP A 469 -10.07 14.82 -18.58
N THR A 470 -9.19 15.71 -19.03
CA THR A 470 -9.24 16.31 -20.37
C THR A 470 -8.40 15.55 -21.40
N GLN A 471 -7.75 14.45 -21.00
CA GLN A 471 -6.76 13.73 -21.82
C GLN A 471 -5.72 14.68 -22.41
N GLU A 472 -5.23 15.59 -21.57
CA GLU A 472 -4.23 16.62 -21.85
C GLU A 472 -4.62 17.65 -22.91
N ARG A 473 -5.91 17.73 -23.28
CA ARG A 473 -6.45 18.83 -24.10
C ARG A 473 -6.25 20.18 -23.40
N ILE A 474 -6.35 20.21 -22.07
CA ILE A 474 -5.96 21.37 -21.26
C ILE A 474 -4.65 21.00 -20.55
N SER A 475 -3.60 21.78 -20.80
CA SER A 475 -2.29 21.61 -20.16
C SER A 475 -2.24 22.40 -18.86
N ALA A 476 -1.70 21.80 -17.81
CA ALA A 476 -1.49 22.46 -16.53
C ALA A 476 -0.02 22.37 -16.12
N ALA A 477 0.49 23.42 -15.47
CA ALA A 477 1.83 23.44 -14.91
C ALA A 477 1.88 24.20 -13.59
N ASP A 478 2.72 23.72 -12.67
CA ASP A 478 2.90 24.27 -11.32
C ASP A 478 4.23 25.00 -11.22
N ASP A 479 4.28 26.28 -11.64
CA ASP A 479 5.54 27.05 -11.58
C ASP A 479 6.05 27.20 -10.15
N TYR A 480 5.16 27.24 -9.15
CA TYR A 480 5.55 27.42 -7.76
C TYR A 480 6.28 26.18 -7.24
N ASP A 481 5.74 24.97 -7.45
CA ASP A 481 6.42 23.73 -7.07
C ASP A 481 7.78 23.60 -7.79
N LEU A 482 7.83 23.91 -9.10
CA LEU A 482 9.07 23.79 -9.89
C LEU A 482 10.16 24.81 -9.49
N SER A 483 9.78 26.07 -9.25
CA SER A 483 10.74 27.16 -9.04
C SER A 483 11.07 27.45 -7.58
N VAL A 484 10.12 27.21 -6.67
CA VAL A 484 10.25 27.48 -5.22
C VAL A 484 10.30 26.19 -4.43
N GLY A 485 9.41 25.24 -4.73
CA GLY A 485 9.35 23.93 -4.07
C GLY A 485 10.52 23.01 -4.43
N HIS A 486 11.25 23.32 -5.50
CA HIS A 486 12.24 22.43 -6.11
C HIS A 486 11.67 21.05 -6.43
N GLY A 487 10.38 21.01 -6.78
CA GLY A 487 9.66 19.83 -7.22
C GLY A 487 10.17 19.32 -8.57
N PHE A 488 9.81 18.07 -8.88
CA PHE A 488 10.16 17.46 -10.16
C PHE A 488 9.13 17.82 -11.22
N ASP A 489 9.60 18.26 -12.39
CA ASP A 489 8.75 18.35 -13.58
C ASP A 489 8.46 16.96 -14.12
N ARG A 490 7.34 16.39 -13.67
CA ARG A 490 6.92 15.03 -14.04
C ARG A 490 6.30 14.98 -15.45
N LEU A 491 5.89 16.12 -15.99
CA LEU A 491 5.18 16.23 -17.27
C LEU A 491 5.74 17.42 -18.08
N PRO A 492 7.03 17.37 -18.49
CA PRO A 492 7.73 18.51 -19.06
C PRO A 492 7.13 19.02 -20.37
N GLU A 493 6.45 18.16 -21.13
CA GLU A 493 5.71 18.57 -22.33
C GLU A 493 4.52 19.47 -22.04
N ALA A 494 3.78 19.19 -20.95
CA ALA A 494 2.70 20.06 -20.51
C ALA A 494 3.24 21.40 -20.03
N THR A 495 4.33 21.38 -19.25
CA THR A 495 5.03 22.61 -18.82
C THR A 495 5.48 23.46 -20.00
N ARG A 496 6.06 22.84 -21.05
CA ARG A 496 6.43 23.55 -22.29
C ARG A 496 5.21 24.17 -22.99
N ARG A 497 4.09 23.44 -23.09
CA ARG A 497 2.85 23.95 -23.69
C ARG A 497 2.29 25.15 -22.93
N VAL A 498 2.27 25.11 -21.60
CA VAL A 498 1.78 26.22 -20.78
C VAL A 498 2.67 27.46 -20.93
N ARG A 499 4.00 27.30 -20.93
CA ARG A 499 4.94 28.42 -21.17
C ARG A 499 4.82 29.03 -22.56
N ALA A 500 4.56 28.20 -23.58
CA ALA A 500 4.44 28.67 -24.96
C ALA A 500 3.07 29.29 -25.29
N ALA A 501 2.08 29.17 -24.39
CA ALA A 501 0.75 29.72 -24.60
C ALA A 501 0.77 31.26 -24.58
N GLU A 502 0.00 31.88 -25.46
CA GLU A 502 -0.05 33.34 -25.59
C GLU A 502 -0.61 33.99 -24.30
N PHE A 503 -1.75 33.49 -23.81
CA PHE A 503 -2.46 34.01 -22.63
C PHE A 503 -2.90 32.89 -21.67
N PRO A 504 -1.96 32.19 -20.98
CA PRO A 504 -2.30 31.13 -20.04
C PRO A 504 -3.09 31.71 -18.85
N ALA A 505 -4.10 30.98 -18.38
CA ALA A 505 -4.88 31.41 -17.21
C ALA A 505 -4.23 30.94 -15.90
N PHE A 506 -4.35 31.74 -14.84
CA PHE A 506 -4.03 31.33 -13.49
C PHE A 506 -5.28 30.72 -12.84
N VAL A 507 -5.17 29.48 -12.36
CA VAL A 507 -6.26 28.77 -11.70
C VAL A 507 -5.86 28.44 -10.27
N PHE A 508 -6.65 28.93 -9.32
CA PHE A 508 -6.43 28.75 -7.89
C PHE A 508 -7.50 27.84 -7.32
N VAL A 509 -7.08 26.90 -6.47
CA VAL A 509 -7.99 26.01 -5.74
C VAL A 509 -8.32 26.66 -4.39
N THR A 510 -9.41 27.42 -4.33
CA THR A 510 -9.75 28.23 -3.17
C THR A 510 -11.23 28.61 -3.15
N ASP A 511 -11.79 28.81 -1.94
CA ASP A 511 -13.10 29.44 -1.75
C ASP A 511 -13.01 30.98 -1.64
N GLN A 512 -11.80 31.55 -1.58
CA GLN A 512 -11.62 32.99 -1.47
C GLN A 512 -11.88 33.64 -2.82
N PRO A 513 -12.92 34.48 -2.97
CA PRO A 513 -13.30 35.02 -4.27
C PRO A 513 -12.31 36.07 -4.78
N THR A 514 -11.51 36.68 -3.92
CA THR A 514 -10.58 37.77 -4.27
C THR A 514 -9.15 37.37 -3.92
N LEU A 515 -8.24 37.51 -4.89
CA LEU A 515 -6.84 37.11 -4.77
C LEU A 515 -5.89 38.30 -4.85
N GLU A 516 -4.72 38.18 -4.23
CA GLU A 516 -3.67 39.22 -4.28
C GLU A 516 -3.18 39.49 -5.71
N LEU A 517 -3.23 38.47 -6.58
CA LEU A 517 -2.89 38.57 -8.00
C LEU A 517 -3.71 39.64 -8.73
N GLU A 518 -5.00 39.77 -8.40
CA GLU A 518 -5.88 40.77 -9.02
C GLU A 518 -5.41 42.19 -8.75
N GLY A 519 -5.03 42.47 -7.50
CA GLY A 519 -4.51 43.77 -7.11
C GLY A 519 -3.17 44.09 -7.78
N TRP A 520 -2.33 43.07 -8.00
CA TRP A 520 -1.10 43.25 -8.76
C TRP A 520 -1.36 43.53 -10.24
N LEU A 521 -2.23 42.75 -10.90
CA LEU A 521 -2.62 42.96 -12.30
C LEU A 521 -3.19 44.38 -12.51
N GLN A 522 -4.06 44.84 -11.61
CA GLN A 522 -4.61 46.19 -11.64
C GLN A 522 -3.53 47.27 -11.52
N ARG A 523 -2.58 47.12 -10.58
CA ARG A 523 -1.45 48.06 -10.43
C ARG A 523 -0.50 48.05 -11.63
N ALA A 524 -0.33 46.89 -12.27
CA ALA A 524 0.47 46.73 -13.48
C ALA A 524 -0.27 47.19 -14.76
N GLY A 525 -1.53 47.59 -14.66
CA GLY A 525 -2.33 48.05 -15.81
C GLY A 525 -2.71 46.92 -16.77
N ILE A 526 -2.75 45.68 -16.30
CA ILE A 526 -2.99 44.48 -17.10
C ILE A 526 -4.48 44.13 -17.06
N PRO A 527 -5.22 44.21 -18.18
CA PRO A 527 -6.60 43.75 -18.25
C PRO A 527 -6.70 42.23 -18.07
N TYR A 528 -7.77 41.75 -17.44
CA TYR A 528 -7.99 40.33 -17.24
C TYR A 528 -9.48 39.98 -17.15
N ASP A 529 -9.81 38.74 -17.50
CA ASP A 529 -11.09 38.12 -17.21
C ASP A 529 -11.01 37.32 -15.92
N LYS A 530 -12.09 37.34 -15.14
CA LYS A 530 -12.21 36.56 -13.91
C LYS A 530 -13.48 35.72 -13.90
N ARG A 531 -13.34 34.46 -13.48
CA ARG A 531 -14.47 33.58 -13.17
C ARG A 531 -14.27 32.98 -11.78
N VAL A 532 -15.31 33.03 -10.97
CA VAL A 532 -15.35 32.37 -9.66
C VAL A 532 -16.39 31.27 -9.75
N ILE A 533 -15.95 30.04 -9.50
CA ILE A 533 -16.81 28.85 -9.43
C ILE A 533 -16.53 28.15 -8.10
N PRO A 534 -17.41 27.25 -7.63
CA PRO A 534 -17.14 26.51 -6.40
C PRO A 534 -15.74 25.89 -6.40
N ARG A 535 -14.94 26.18 -5.36
CA ARG A 535 -13.55 25.74 -5.17
C ARG A 535 -12.50 26.28 -6.15
N TYR A 536 -12.85 27.13 -7.12
CA TYR A 536 -11.86 27.70 -8.03
C TYR A 536 -12.06 29.18 -8.30
N VAL A 537 -10.93 29.88 -8.41
CA VAL A 537 -10.85 31.21 -9.02
C VAL A 537 -9.96 31.13 -10.24
N ILE A 538 -10.48 31.57 -11.38
CA ILE A 538 -9.79 31.58 -12.67
C ILE A 538 -9.56 33.03 -13.05
N ILE A 539 -8.31 33.39 -13.31
CA ILE A 539 -7.90 34.71 -13.77
C ILE A 539 -7.13 34.53 -15.08
N ARG A 540 -7.64 35.13 -16.16
CA ARG A 540 -6.99 35.12 -17.47
C ARG A 540 -6.55 36.53 -17.84
N PRO A 541 -5.25 36.86 -17.72
CA PRO A 541 -4.71 38.12 -18.24
C PRO A 541 -4.88 38.22 -19.76
N HIS A 542 -5.06 39.42 -20.28
CA HIS A 542 -5.11 39.72 -21.72
C HIS A 542 -3.73 39.96 -22.35
N GLN A 543 -2.67 39.65 -21.61
CA GLN A 543 -1.29 39.64 -22.07
C GLN A 543 -0.55 38.46 -21.44
N HIS A 544 0.57 38.06 -22.05
CA HIS A 544 1.40 37.03 -21.45
C HIS A 544 1.98 37.53 -20.11
N VAL A 545 1.78 36.76 -19.04
CA VAL A 545 2.35 37.04 -17.72
C VAL A 545 3.16 35.84 -17.29
N GLU A 546 4.47 36.03 -17.18
CA GLU A 546 5.36 34.99 -16.66
C GLU A 546 5.07 34.77 -15.18
N PRO A 547 4.89 33.52 -14.72
CA PRO A 547 4.60 33.24 -13.31
C PRO A 547 5.66 33.80 -12.36
N ALA A 548 6.91 33.92 -12.81
CA ALA A 548 8.00 34.50 -12.03
C ALA A 548 7.73 35.95 -11.61
N GLU A 549 7.04 36.74 -12.44
CA GLU A 549 6.70 38.14 -12.15
C GLU A 549 5.56 38.25 -11.14
N ALA A 550 4.59 37.33 -11.25
CA ALA A 550 3.43 37.26 -10.37
C ALA A 550 3.68 36.46 -9.09
N ARG A 551 4.83 35.77 -8.97
CA ARG A 551 5.12 34.75 -7.94
C ARG A 551 4.78 35.15 -6.50
N PRO A 552 5.06 36.39 -6.02
CA PRO A 552 4.69 36.79 -4.66
C PRO A 552 3.19 36.72 -4.37
N TYR A 553 2.36 36.75 -5.42
CA TYR A 553 0.90 36.76 -5.38
C TYR A 553 0.28 35.44 -5.82
N LEU A 554 1.09 34.48 -6.25
CA LEU A 554 0.68 33.13 -6.67
C LEU A 554 0.72 32.13 -5.52
N SER A 555 0.66 32.56 -4.24
CA SER A 555 0.70 31.59 -3.14
C SER A 555 -0.48 30.63 -3.26
N PHE A 556 -0.24 29.48 -3.87
CA PHE A 556 -1.25 28.47 -4.09
C PHE A 556 -1.63 27.80 -2.76
N ASP A 557 -0.82 28.00 -1.72
CA ASP A 557 -0.82 27.39 -0.36
C ASP A 557 -1.74 28.03 0.69
N ARG A 558 -2.71 28.91 0.35
CA ARG A 558 -3.60 29.55 1.34
C ARG A 558 -5.00 28.94 1.43
#